data_AF-A0A8T6ZQ10-F1
#
_entry.id   AF-A0A8T6ZQ10-F1
#
_cell.length_a   1.000
_cell.length_b   1.000
_cell.length_c   1.000
_cell.angle_alpha   90.00
_cell.angle_beta   90.00
_cell.angle_gamma   90.00
#
_symmetry.space_group_name_H-M   'P 1'
#
loop_
_entity.id
_entity.type
_entity.pdbx_description
1 polymer ?
#
loop_
_entity_poly.entity_id
_entity_poly.type
_entity_poly.pdbx_seq_one_letter_code
_entity_poly.pdbx_strand_id
1 'polypeptide(L)' 'QGAALIVVAGKPLHEPVVQYGPFVMNTEDEIRAAVADYQAGKLVRARAEPG' A
#
# COMPACT_ATOMS: atom_id res chain seq x y z
N GLN A 1 22.26 12.97 -29.42
CA GLN A 1 21.88 11.90 -28.48
C GLN A 1 21.71 12.55 -27.11
N GLY A 2 20.68 12.18 -26.33
CA GLY A 2 20.35 12.82 -25.06
C GLY A 2 19.90 11.79 -24.01
N ALA A 3 19.81 12.22 -22.75
CA ALA A 3 19.43 11.36 -21.62
C ALA A 3 18.13 11.85 -20.97
N ALA A 4 17.33 10.90 -20.47
CA ALA A 4 16.15 11.16 -19.66
C ALA A 4 16.37 10.59 -18.26
N LEU A 5 16.14 11.41 -17.23
CA LEU A 5 16.32 11.04 -15.83
C LEU A 5 15.13 11.55 -15.01
N ILE A 6 14.78 10.81 -13.97
CA ILE A 6 13.88 11.27 -12.90
C ILE A 6 14.67 11.21 -11.59
N VAL A 7 14.71 12.34 -10.89
CA VAL A 7 15.30 12.44 -9.55
C VAL A 7 14.16 12.60 -8.55
N VAL A 8 14.11 11.72 -7.55
CA VAL A 8 13.13 11.76 -6.46
C VAL A 8 13.88 11.80 -5.14
N ALA A 9 13.48 12.70 -4.24
CA ALA A 9 14.00 12.80 -2.89
C ALA A 9 12.84 12.97 -1.91
N GLY A 10 13.00 12.45 -0.70
CA GLY A 10 11.99 12.52 0.36
C GLY A 10 12.63 12.41 1.74
N LYS A 11 11.96 12.97 2.74
CA LYS A 11 12.37 12.83 4.14
C LYS A 11 12.11 11.39 4.60
N PRO A 12 13.03 10.73 5.32
CA PRO A 12 12.76 9.40 5.88
C PRO A 12 11.57 9.42 6.83
N LEU A 13 10.72 8.41 6.74
CA LEU A 13 9.55 8.25 7.62
C LEU A 13 9.94 7.76 9.02
N HIS A 14 11.07 7.06 9.15
CA HIS A 14 11.53 6.46 10.42
C HIS A 14 10.53 5.51 11.07
N GLU A 15 9.66 4.89 10.27
CA GLU A 15 8.71 3.88 10.73
C GLU A 15 9.18 2.48 10.32
N PRO A 16 8.78 1.43 11.07
CA PRO A 16 8.98 0.06 10.61
C PRO A 16 8.28 -0.15 9.26
N VAL A 17 8.96 -0.91 8.39
CA VAL A 17 8.43 -1.31 7.08
C VAL A 17 8.32 -2.83 7.06
N VAL A 18 7.10 -3.32 6.98
CA VAL A 18 6.78 -4.74 6.83
C VAL A 18 6.09 -4.91 5.48
N GLN A 19 6.64 -5.76 4.61
CA GLN A 19 6.13 -5.98 3.26
C GLN A 19 5.77 -7.45 3.05
N TYR A 20 4.58 -7.68 2.48
CA TYR A 20 4.15 -9.00 2.00
C TYR A 20 3.36 -8.86 0.70
N GLY A 21 3.96 -9.31 -0.41
CA GLY A 21 3.37 -9.18 -1.74
C GLY A 21 3.05 -7.71 -2.06
N PRO A 22 1.79 -7.36 -2.40
CA PRO A 22 1.37 -6.00 -2.73
C PRO A 22 1.10 -5.10 -1.50
N PHE A 23 1.28 -5.61 -0.28
CA PHE A 23 0.95 -4.89 0.95
C PHE A 23 2.22 -4.42 1.68
N VAL A 24 2.22 -3.15 2.08
CA VAL A 24 3.26 -2.53 2.92
C VAL A 24 2.56 -1.89 4.12
N MET A 25 2.96 -2.28 5.33
CA MET A 25 2.40 -1.83 6.61
C MET A 25 3.51 -1.63 7.65
N ASN A 26 3.18 -1.22 8.87
CA ASN A 26 4.14 -1.02 9.94
C ASN A 26 4.31 -2.28 10.82
N THR A 27 3.36 -3.21 10.83
CA THR A 27 3.42 -4.45 11.62
C THR A 27 2.96 -5.70 10.85
N GLU A 28 3.33 -6.90 11.33
CA GLU A 28 2.87 -8.17 10.76
C GLU A 28 1.35 -8.38 10.94
N ASP A 29 0.79 -7.88 12.04
CA ASP A 29 -0.64 -7.98 12.36
C ASP A 29 -1.48 -7.22 11.32
N GLU A 30 -1.02 -6.02 10.94
CA GLU A 30 -1.62 -5.21 9.86
C GLU A 30 -1.53 -5.91 8.50
N ILE A 31 -0.42 -6.59 8.21
CA ILE A 31 -0.30 -7.41 6.99
C ILE A 31 -1.35 -8.53 7.00
N ARG A 32 -1.50 -9.25 8.11
CA ARG A 32 -2.50 -10.34 8.21
C ARG A 32 -3.93 -9.81 8.03
N ALA A 33 -4.23 -8.64 8.59
CA ALA A 33 -5.52 -7.98 8.39
C ALA A 33 -5.74 -7.58 6.91
N ALA A 34 -4.74 -6.95 6.27
CA ALA A 34 -4.83 -6.55 4.87
C ALA A 34 -5.04 -7.74 3.92
N VAL A 35 -4.36 -8.87 4.19
CA VAL A 35 -4.56 -10.12 3.44
C VAL A 35 -5.97 -10.67 3.63
N ALA A 36 -6.49 -10.66 4.87
CA ALA A 36 -7.85 -11.11 5.15
C ALA A 36 -8.91 -10.24 4.45
N ASP A 37 -8.73 -8.91 4.46
CA ASP A 37 -9.62 -7.97 3.75
C ASP A 37 -9.56 -8.15 2.23
N TYR A 38 -8.37 -8.44 1.69
CA TYR A 38 -8.21 -8.79 0.28
C TYR A 38 -8.98 -10.06 -0.09
N GLN A 39 -8.79 -11.13 0.69
CA GLN A 39 -9.48 -12.40 0.49
C GLN A 39 -11.01 -12.25 0.64
N ALA A 40 -11.46 -11.34 1.49
CA ALA A 40 -12.86 -11.02 1.68
C ALA A 40 -13.45 -10.03 0.66
N GLY A 41 -12.64 -9.53 -0.30
CA GLY A 41 -13.06 -8.53 -1.28
C GLY A 41 -13.40 -7.15 -0.68
N LYS A 42 -12.86 -6.83 0.51
CA LYS A 42 -13.20 -5.63 1.30
C LYS A 42 -12.23 -4.46 1.12
N LEU A 43 -11.15 -4.62 0.34
CA LEU A 43 -10.18 -3.53 0.13
C LEU A 43 -10.78 -2.28 -0.52
N VAL A 44 -11.82 -2.48 -1.34
CA VAL A 44 -12.57 -1.39 -1.97
C VAL A 44 -14.01 -1.48 -1.49
N ARG A 45 -14.53 -0.41 -0.90
CA ARG A 45 -15.98 -0.28 -0.81
C ARG A 45 -16.48 0.05 -2.21
N ALA A 46 -17.37 -0.79 -2.75
CA ALA A 46 -18.14 -0.40 -3.91
C ALA A 46 -18.70 1.00 -3.63
N ARG A 47 -18.44 1.95 -4.54
CA ARG A 47 -18.96 3.31 -4.44
C ARG A 47 -20.45 3.19 -4.12
N ALA A 48 -20.91 3.84 -3.05
CA ALA A 48 -22.33 3.92 -2.77
C ALA A 48 -22.98 4.55 -4.01
N GLU A 49 -23.82 3.77 -4.71
CA GLU A 49 -24.66 4.28 -5.78
C GLU A 49 -25.51 5.41 -5.18
N PRO A 50 -25.45 6.64 -5.72
CA PRO A 50 -26.43 7.66 -5.35
C PRO A 50 -27.77 7.23 -5.96
N GLY A 51 -28.66 6.73 -5.10
CA GLY A 51 -30.09 6.61 -5.39
C GLY A 51 -30.79 7.96 -5.35
#